data_AF-A0A7Z8QB60-F1
#
_entry.id   AF-A0A7Z8QB60-F1
#
_cell.length_a   1.000
_cell.length_b   1.000
_cell.length_c   1.000
_cell.angle_alpha   90.00
_cell.angle_beta   90.00
_cell.angle_gamma   90.00
#
_symmetry.space_group_name_H-M   'P 1'
#
loop_
_entity.id
_entity.type
_entity.pdbx_description
1 polymer ?
#
loop_
_entity_poly.entity_id
_entity_poly.type
_entity_poly.pdbx_seq_one_letter_code
_entity_poly.pdbx_strand_id
1 'polypeptide(L)'
;MISKEKSCSYIVSLLLTVIVWGSWLFYTYPDSLQVIQNYWQVSVTMIFGSIIAGATSEGGGAIAFPIFTKVLQISPADAKVFSLAIQSVGMVAASIAIIMMRVQVLWRVIVWVE
;
A
#
# COMPACT_ATOMS: atom_id res chain seq x y z
N MET A 1 -26.11 5.50 -14.90
CA MET A 1 -24.99 6.33 -14.40
C MET A 1 -24.04 5.52 -13.49
N ILE A 2 -24.57 4.73 -12.54
CA ILE A 2 -23.80 3.86 -11.60
C ILE A 2 -22.87 2.83 -12.28
N SER A 3 -23.20 2.30 -13.46
CA SER A 3 -22.37 1.31 -14.17
C SER A 3 -21.03 1.89 -14.69
N LYS A 4 -21.03 3.17 -15.10
CA LYS A 4 -19.84 3.83 -15.67
C LYS A 4 -18.79 4.16 -14.60
N GLU A 5 -19.25 4.48 -13.39
CA GLU A 5 -18.41 4.78 -12.22
C GLU A 5 -17.65 3.54 -11.72
N LYS A 6 -18.33 2.40 -11.64
CA LYS A 6 -17.70 1.12 -11.26
C LYS A 6 -16.64 0.70 -12.25
N SER A 7 -16.91 0.84 -13.56
CA SER A 7 -15.95 0.54 -14.62
C SER A 7 -14.67 1.38 -14.52
N CYS A 8 -14.81 2.67 -14.19
CA CYS A 8 -13.66 3.55 -13.97
C CYS A 8 -12.80 3.12 -12.77
N SER A 9 -13.43 2.72 -11.66
CA SER A 9 -12.72 2.23 -10.47
C SER A 9 -11.90 0.96 -10.75
N TYR A 10 -12.48 -0.02 -11.45
CA TYR A 10 -11.75 -1.23 -11.82
C TYR A 10 -10.57 -0.96 -12.76
N ILE A 11 -10.72 -0.03 -13.71
CA ILE A 11 -9.62 0.36 -14.62
C ILE A 11 -8.47 0.97 -13.84
N VAL A 12 -8.74 1.85 -12.88
CA VAL A 12 -7.70 2.47 -12.04
C VAL A 12 -6.97 1.41 -11.20
N SER A 13 -7.69 0.50 -10.55
CA SER A 13 -7.08 -0.59 -9.78
C SER A 13 -6.24 -1.53 -10.66
N LEU A 14 -6.69 -1.81 -11.89
CA LEU A 14 -5.97 -2.67 -12.83
C LEU A 14 -4.69 -1.99 -13.33
N LEU A 15 -4.74 -0.70 -13.65
CA LEU A 15 -3.56 0.09 -14.02
C LEU A 15 -2.54 0.13 -12.89
N LEU A 16 -2.95 0.40 -11.66
CA LEU A 16 -2.06 0.40 -10.49
C LEU A 16 -1.41 -0.97 -10.30
N THR A 17 -2.18 -2.05 -10.44
CA THR A 17 -1.66 -3.42 -10.33
C THR A 17 -0.60 -3.69 -11.40
N VAL A 18 -0.87 -3.33 -12.67
CA VAL A 18 0.08 -3.51 -13.78
C VAL A 18 1.34 -2.69 -13.58
N ILE A 19 1.23 -1.44 -13.10
CA ILE A 19 2.40 -0.57 -12.84
C ILE A 19 3.26 -1.17 -11.72
N VAL A 20 2.65 -1.58 -10.62
CA VAL A 20 3.37 -2.14 -9.47
C VAL A 20 4.07 -3.45 -9.84
N TRP A 21 3.34 -4.40 -10.43
CA TRP A 21 3.93 -5.69 -10.84
C TRP A 21 4.93 -5.55 -11.99
N GLY A 22 4.68 -4.63 -12.93
CA GLY A 22 5.59 -4.34 -14.03
C GLY A 22 6.90 -3.71 -13.54
N SER A 23 6.83 -2.74 -12.62
CA SER A 23 8.01 -2.14 -11.99
C SER A 23 8.80 -3.18 -11.18
N TRP A 24 8.11 -4.06 -10.45
CA TRP A 24 8.74 -5.14 -9.69
C TRP A 24 9.46 -6.13 -10.60
N LEU A 25 8.81 -6.61 -11.67
CA LEU A 25 9.42 -7.51 -12.63
C LEU A 25 10.64 -6.88 -13.32
N PHE A 26 10.55 -5.61 -13.69
CA PHE A 26 11.67 -4.90 -14.31
C PHE A 26 12.89 -4.79 -13.39
N TYR A 27 12.67 -4.51 -12.11
CA TYR A 27 13.77 -4.35 -11.13
C TYR A 27 14.38 -5.69 -10.67
N THR A 28 13.60 -6.77 -10.73
CA THR A 28 13.99 -8.09 -10.19
C THR A 28 14.42 -9.07 -11.29
N TYR A 29 14.47 -8.65 -12.56
CA TYR A 29 14.93 -9.50 -13.66
C TYR A 29 16.47 -9.57 -13.72
N PRO A 30 17.10 -10.76 -13.88
CA PRO A 30 16.52 -12.08 -14.16
C PRO A 30 16.21 -12.96 -12.92
N ASP A 31 16.69 -12.61 -11.72
CA ASP A 31 16.65 -13.48 -10.53
C ASP A 31 15.37 -13.35 -9.67
N SER A 32 14.23 -13.11 -10.31
CA SER A 32 12.96 -12.78 -9.64
C SER A 32 12.50 -13.85 -8.64
N LEU A 33 12.69 -15.13 -8.98
CA LEU A 33 12.38 -16.26 -8.12
C LEU A 33 13.33 -16.36 -6.92
N GLN A 34 14.60 -16.01 -7.11
CA GLN A 34 15.59 -16.09 -6.05
C GLN A 34 15.38 -15.00 -4.99
N VAL A 35 14.96 -13.80 -5.43
CA VAL A 35 14.59 -12.71 -4.51
C VAL A 35 13.38 -13.09 -3.65
N ILE A 36 12.36 -13.71 -4.21
CA ILE A 36 11.21 -14.22 -3.42
C ILE A 36 11.68 -15.26 -2.40
N GLN A 37 12.55 -16.19 -2.79
CA GLN A 37 13.07 -17.20 -1.87
C GLN A 37 13.89 -16.58 -0.73
N ASN A 38 14.74 -15.59 -1.03
CA ASN A 38 15.58 -14.93 -0.03
C ASN A 38 14.77 -14.05 0.94
N TYR A 39 13.64 -13.47 0.49
CA TYR A 39 12.82 -12.54 1.27
C TYR A 39 11.40 -13.05 1.53
N TRP A 40 11.18 -14.37 1.54
CA TRP A 40 9.85 -14.97 1.66
C TRP A 40 9.12 -14.55 2.93
N GLN A 41 9.84 -14.32 4.03
CA GLN A 41 9.25 -13.84 5.29
C GLN A 41 8.63 -12.44 5.14
N VAL A 42 9.24 -11.57 4.34
CA VAL A 42 8.72 -10.23 4.04
C VAL A 42 7.41 -10.36 3.27
N SER A 43 7.36 -11.25 2.27
CA SER A 43 6.13 -11.52 1.50
C SER A 43 5.00 -12.04 2.38
N VAL A 44 5.28 -13.01 3.25
CA VAL A 44 4.27 -13.54 4.20
C VAL A 44 3.78 -12.46 5.15
N THR A 45 4.71 -11.68 5.72
CA THR A 45 4.37 -10.55 6.60
C THR A 45 3.44 -9.56 5.90
N MET A 46 3.70 -9.26 4.64
CA MET A 46 2.91 -8.31 3.86
C MET A 46 1.56 -8.86 3.40
N ILE A 47 1.41 -10.17 3.23
CA ILE A 47 0.07 -10.77 3.03
C ILE A 47 -0.81 -10.47 4.24
N PHE A 48 -0.34 -10.74 5.46
CA PHE A 48 -1.08 -10.40 6.67
C PHE A 48 -1.23 -8.89 6.87
N GLY A 49 -0.16 -8.13 6.62
CA GLY A 49 -0.16 -6.68 6.72
C GLY A 49 -1.20 -6.02 5.80
N SER A 50 -1.34 -6.50 4.57
CA SER A 50 -2.33 -5.99 3.61
C SER A 50 -3.77 -6.34 3.99
N ILE A 51 -4.02 -7.54 4.53
CA ILE A 51 -5.34 -7.94 5.02
C ILE A 51 -5.77 -7.02 6.16
N ILE A 52 -4.89 -6.80 7.15
CA ILE A 52 -5.25 -5.99 8.30
C ILE A 52 -5.34 -4.51 7.93
N ALA A 53 -4.47 -4.01 7.05
CA ALA A 53 -4.59 -2.66 6.49
C ALA A 53 -5.89 -2.44 5.71
N GLY A 54 -6.42 -3.48 5.06
CA GLY A 54 -7.72 -3.41 4.39
C GLY A 54 -8.90 -3.56 5.33
N ALA A 55 -8.75 -4.30 6.42
CA ALA A 55 -9.79 -4.57 7.41
C ALA A 55 -9.92 -3.48 8.49
N THR A 56 -8.88 -2.66 8.68
CA THR A 56 -8.81 -1.63 9.71
C THR A 56 -8.40 -0.29 9.10
N SER A 57 -8.74 0.82 9.76
CA SER A 57 -8.24 2.14 9.37
C SER A 57 -6.77 2.37 9.77
N GLU A 58 -6.11 1.36 10.34
CA GLU A 58 -4.69 1.38 10.70
C GLU A 58 -3.85 0.97 9.49
N GLY A 59 -2.73 1.68 9.26
CA GLY A 59 -1.85 1.38 8.14
C GLY A 59 -1.15 0.03 8.31
N GLY A 60 -0.94 -0.71 7.21
CA GLY A 60 -0.24 -2.01 7.24
C GLY A 60 1.18 -1.98 7.84
N GLY A 61 1.78 -0.78 7.90
CA GLY A 61 3.03 -0.50 8.62
C GLY A 61 2.96 -0.80 10.13
N ALA A 62 1.79 -0.69 10.77
CA ALA A 62 1.61 -0.98 12.20
C ALA A 62 1.93 -2.45 12.54
N ILE A 63 1.75 -3.36 11.57
CA ILE A 63 2.05 -4.79 11.72
C ILE A 63 3.40 -5.14 11.09
N ALA A 64 3.72 -4.55 9.95
CA ALA A 64 5.00 -4.79 9.28
C ALA A 64 6.19 -4.32 10.15
N PHE A 65 6.06 -3.20 10.86
CA PHE A 65 7.14 -2.63 11.66
C PHE A 65 7.63 -3.52 12.82
N PRO A 66 6.77 -4.04 13.73
CA PRO A 66 7.22 -4.94 14.78
C PRO A 66 7.76 -6.26 14.22
N ILE A 67 7.21 -6.77 13.11
CA ILE A 67 7.67 -8.01 12.51
C ILE A 67 9.05 -7.82 11.86
N PHE A 68 9.26 -6.72 11.14
CA PHE A 68 10.54 -6.43 10.50
C PHE A 68 11.64 -6.20 11.53
N THR A 69 11.35 -5.47 12.60
CA THR A 69 12.35 -5.12 13.62
C THR A 69 12.61 -6.23 14.65
N LYS A 70 11.58 -6.97 15.08
CA LYS A 70 11.72 -8.00 16.13
C LYS A 70 11.91 -9.40 15.59
N VAL A 71 11.22 -9.77 14.50
CA VAL A 71 11.29 -11.14 13.96
C VAL A 71 12.40 -11.24 12.91
N LEU A 72 12.49 -10.26 12.00
CA LEU A 72 13.45 -10.29 10.89
C LEU A 72 14.75 -9.55 11.17
N GLN A 73 14.87 -8.88 12.33
CA GLN A 73 16.07 -8.13 12.74
C GLN A 73 16.53 -7.11 11.68
N ILE A 74 15.60 -6.59 10.88
CA ILE A 74 15.84 -5.50 9.93
C ILE A 74 16.04 -4.21 10.73
N SER A 75 16.93 -3.34 10.24
CA SER A 75 17.18 -2.04 10.86
C SER A 75 15.86 -1.28 11.10
N PRO A 76 15.64 -0.72 12.31
CA PRO A 76 14.48 0.12 12.58
C PRO A 76 14.34 1.31 11.63
N ALA A 77 15.46 1.82 11.11
CA ALA A 77 15.45 2.88 10.10
C ALA A 77 14.77 2.41 8.80
N ASP A 78 15.13 1.22 8.31
CA ASP A 78 14.58 0.67 7.07
C ASP A 78 13.11 0.28 7.25
N ALA A 79 12.76 -0.33 8.39
CA ALA A 79 11.38 -0.66 8.73
C ALA A 79 10.49 0.60 8.81
N LYS A 80 11.03 1.72 9.30
CA LYS A 80 10.33 3.01 9.34
C LYS A 80 10.09 3.57 7.95
N VAL A 81 11.12 3.59 7.10
CA VAL A 81 11.01 4.06 5.71
C VAL A 81 9.97 3.22 4.95
N PHE A 82 10.01 1.91 5.14
CA PHE A 82 9.03 1.00 4.54
C PHE A 82 7.60 1.28 5.02
N SER A 83 7.41 1.54 6.32
CA SER A 83 6.08 1.88 6.89
C SER A 83 5.53 3.20 6.34
N LEU A 84 6.38 4.21 6.22
CA LEU A 84 6.01 5.50 5.61
C LEU A 84 5.67 5.36 4.12
N ALA A 85 6.40 4.50 3.39
CA ALA A 85 6.13 4.20 1.99
C ALA A 85 4.77 3.50 1.80
N ILE A 86 4.42 2.53 2.65
CA ILE A 86 3.09 1.90 2.59
C ILE A 86 1.98 2.92 2.88
N GLN A 87 2.18 3.74 3.91
CA GLN A 87 1.20 4.75 4.28
C GLN A 87 0.99 5.79 3.18
N SER A 88 2.05 6.25 2.51
CA SER A 88 1.92 7.21 1.41
C SER A 88 1.12 6.63 0.24
N VAL A 89 1.36 5.37 -0.13
CA VAL A 89 0.58 4.68 -1.16
C VAL A 89 -0.89 4.56 -0.75
N GLY A 90 -1.17 4.20 0.50
CA GLY A 90 -2.53 4.09 1.03
C GLY A 90 -3.28 5.43 1.02
N MET A 91 -2.65 6.50 1.50
CA MET A 91 -3.24 7.84 1.55
C MET A 91 -3.47 8.41 0.13
N VAL A 92 -2.57 8.14 -0.82
CA VAL A 92 -2.77 8.51 -2.23
C VAL A 92 -3.94 7.73 -2.84
N ALA A 93 -4.05 6.43 -2.58
CA ALA A 93 -5.19 5.63 -3.04
C ALA A 93 -6.51 6.13 -2.47
N ALA A 94 -6.55 6.47 -1.18
CA ALA A 94 -7.71 7.07 -0.53
C ALA A 94 -8.07 8.43 -1.15
N SER A 95 -7.07 9.26 -1.44
CA SER A 95 -7.26 10.57 -2.09
C SER A 95 -7.85 10.44 -3.50
N ILE A 96 -7.35 9.48 -4.30
CA ILE A 96 -7.91 9.16 -5.61
C ILE A 96 -9.37 8.70 -5.47
N ALA A 97 -9.67 7.83 -4.50
CA ALA A 97 -11.03 7.36 -4.25
C ALA A 97 -11.98 8.50 -3.87
N ILE A 98 -11.56 9.45 -3.03
CA ILE A 98 -12.32 10.65 -2.66
C ILE A 98 -12.66 11.48 -3.91
N ILE A 99 -11.67 11.70 -4.79
CA ILE A 99 -11.85 12.46 -6.03
C ILE A 99 -12.83 11.74 -6.97
N MET A 100 -12.67 10.43 -7.14
CA MET A 100 -13.53 9.63 -8.01
C MET A 100 -14.98 9.59 -7.53
N MET A 101 -15.20 9.40 -6.23
CA MET A 101 -16.53 9.37 -5.62
C MET A 101 -17.15 10.76 -5.40
N ARG A 102 -16.42 11.85 -5.72
CA ARG A 102 -16.83 13.24 -5.48
C ARG A 102 -17.34 13.48 -4.06
N VAL A 103 -16.67 12.87 -3.07
CA VAL A 103 -17.06 13.01 -1.66
C VAL A 103 -16.94 14.48 -1.27
N GLN A 104 -17.95 15.01 -0.59
CA GLN A 104 -17.92 16.40 -0.12
C GLN A 104 -16.89 16.54 1.00
N VAL A 105 -15.77 17.18 0.68
CA VAL A 105 -14.69 17.44 1.64
C VAL A 105 -15.05 18.68 2.46
N LEU A 106 -15.13 18.53 3.79
CA LEU A 106 -15.29 19.67 4.71
C LEU A 106 -13.94 20.38 4.91
N TRP A 107 -13.59 21.25 3.96
CA TRP A 107 -12.35 22.04 3.97
C TRP A 107 -12.13 22.85 5.26
N ARG A 108 -13.21 23.30 5.90
CA ARG A 108 -13.13 24.07 7.15
C ARG A 108 -12.54 23.25 8.30
N VAL A 109 -12.81 21.95 8.35
CA VAL A 109 -12.27 21.05 9.39
C VAL A 109 -10.79 20.79 9.13
N ILE A 110 -10.40 20.57 7.87
CA ILE A 110 -9.01 20.32 7.49
C ILE A 110 -8.12 21.52 7.88
N VAL A 111 -8.54 22.75 7.57
CA VAL A 111 -7.77 23.97 7.88
C VAL A 111 -7.64 24.23 9.38
N TRP A 112 -8.58 23.75 10.20
CA TRP A 112 -8.58 23.98 11.66
C TRP A 112 -7.87 22.90 12.47
N VAL A 113 -7.63 21.73 11.87
CA VAL A 113 -7.07 20.55 12.54
C VAL A 113 -5.56 20.40 12.25
N GLU A 114 -4.99 21.23 11.36
CA GLU A 114 -3.52 21.37 11.24
C GLU A 114 -2.87 21.96 12.49
#